data_AF-A0A242P9V8-F1
#
_entry.id   AF-A0A242P9V8-F1
#
_cell.length_a   1.000
_cell.length_b   1.000
_cell.length_c   1.000
_cell.angle_alpha   90.00
_cell.angle_beta   90.00
_cell.angle_gamma   90.00
#
_symmetry.space_group_name_H-M   'P 1'
#
loop_
_entity.id
_entity.type
_entity.pdbx_description
1 polymer ?
#
loop_
_entity_poly.entity_id
_entity_poly.type
_entity_poly.pdbx_seq_one_letter_code
_entity_poly.pdbx_strand_id
1 'polypeptide(L)' 'MQKVYYLHHTRDKGTEYEDDKKIGTFGSYQLAEDAINRIKDKPGFIDYPNDFYIDEYIIDKDYWTDGFSD' A
#
# COMPACT_ATOMS: atom_id res chain seq x y z
N MET A 1 11.44 -14.27 11.89
CA MET A 1 10.33 -13.31 11.66
C MET A 1 10.15 -13.17 10.17
N GLN A 2 8.94 -13.45 9.66
CA GLN A 2 8.63 -13.33 8.24
C GLN A 2 8.22 -11.89 7.93
N LYS A 3 8.84 -11.30 6.91
CA LYS A 3 8.48 -9.97 6.40
C LYS A 3 7.52 -10.11 5.23
N VAL A 4 6.65 -9.12 5.07
CA VAL A 4 5.76 -8.93 3.94
C VAL A 4 5.77 -7.47 3.50
N TYR A 5 5.36 -7.25 2.26
CA TYR A 5 5.38 -5.95 1.60
C TYR A 5 3.97 -5.61 1.18
N TYR A 6 3.39 -4.59 1.81
CA TYR A 6 2.04 -4.11 1.56
C TYR A 6 2.07 -3.03 0.47
N LEU A 7 1.52 -3.35 -0.69
CA LEU A 7 1.39 -2.41 -1.79
C LEU A 7 0.01 -1.75 -1.75
N HIS A 8 0.01 -0.43 -1.76
CA HIS A 8 -1.19 0.37 -1.82
C HIS A 8 -0.99 1.62 -2.69
N HIS A 9 -2.10 2.28 -3.05
CA HIS A 9 -2.12 3.52 -3.84
C HIS A 9 -2.99 4.54 -3.13
N THR A 10 -2.41 5.67 -2.73
CA THR A 10 -3.10 6.69 -1.95
C THR A 10 -3.11 8.00 -2.70
N ARG A 11 -4.30 8.53 -2.96
CA ARG A 11 -4.46 9.88 -3.52
C ARG A 11 -4.78 10.87 -2.42
N ASP A 12 -3.96 11.92 -2.32
CA ASP A 12 -4.31 13.11 -1.56
C ASP A 12 -5.43 13.86 -2.30
N LYS A 13 -6.63 13.87 -1.72
CA LYS A 13 -7.78 14.60 -2.26
C LYS A 13 -7.97 15.98 -1.64
N GLY A 14 -7.06 16.43 -0.78
CA GLY A 14 -7.22 17.67 -0.01
C GLY A 14 -8.41 17.64 0.95
N THR A 15 -8.92 16.44 1.27
CA THR A 15 -10.01 16.19 2.22
C THR A 15 -9.51 15.26 3.31
N GLU A 16 -10.22 15.20 4.43
CA GLU A 16 -9.96 14.25 5.54
C GLU A 16 -10.04 12.76 5.14
N TYR A 17 -10.53 12.46 3.92
CA TYR A 17 -10.57 11.11 3.37
C TYR A 17 -9.42 10.90 2.38
N GLU A 18 -8.36 10.21 2.84
CA GLU A 18 -7.39 9.60 1.94
C GLU A 18 -8.07 8.52 1.10
N ASP A 19 -7.89 8.58 -0.22
CA ASP A 19 -8.42 7.55 -1.11
C ASP A 19 -7.38 6.45 -1.30
N ASP A 20 -7.27 5.57 -0.29
CA ASP A 20 -6.39 4.41 -0.29
C ASP A 20 -6.98 3.24 -1.09
N LYS A 21 -6.17 2.65 -1.96
CA LYS A 21 -6.43 1.37 -2.63
C LYS A 21 -5.38 0.36 -2.21
N LYS A 22 -5.77 -0.56 -1.33
CA LYS A 22 -5.06 -1.82 -1.17
C LYS A 22 -4.96 -2.58 -2.49
N ILE A 23 -3.74 -2.84 -2.95
CA ILE A 23 -3.47 -3.61 -4.17
C ILE A 23 -3.08 -5.05 -3.83
N GLY A 24 -2.22 -5.25 -2.84
CA GLY A 24 -1.77 -6.58 -2.46
C GLY A 24 -0.75 -6.61 -1.33
N THR A 25 -0.45 -7.83 -0.86
CA THR A 25 0.58 -8.10 0.13
C THR A 25 1.49 -9.20 -0.41
N PHE A 26 2.80 -8.96 -0.40
CA PHE A 26 3.78 -9.80 -1.10
C PHE A 26 4.86 -10.31 -0.16
N GLY A 27 5.44 -11.46 -0.47
CA GLY A 27 6.55 -12.04 0.30
C GLY A 27 7.92 -11.41 0.03
N SER A 28 8.04 -10.55 -0.97
CA SER A 28 9.26 -9.80 -1.28
C SER A 28 8.94 -8.44 -1.89
N TYR A 29 9.88 -7.49 -1.76
CA TYR A 29 9.76 -6.16 -2.36
C TYR A 29 9.64 -6.23 -3.89
N GLN A 30 10.46 -7.08 -4.54
CA GLN A 30 10.42 -7.28 -5.99
C GLN A 30 9.03 -7.73 -6.49
N LEU A 31 8.34 -8.61 -5.76
CA LEU A 31 7.00 -9.05 -6.14
C LEU A 31 5.96 -7.91 -6.07
N ALA A 32 6.16 -6.96 -5.15
CA ALA A 32 5.35 -5.75 -5.06
C ALA A 32 5.64 -4.79 -6.24
N GLU A 33 6.92 -4.60 -6.61
CA GLU A 33 7.28 -3.81 -7.80
C GLU A 33 6.73 -4.42 -9.09
N ASP A 34 6.81 -5.74 -9.23
CA ASP A 34 6.22 -6.45 -10.36
C ASP A 34 4.70 -6.24 -10.39
N ALA A 35 4.06 -6.12 -9.23
CA ALA A 35 2.63 -5.83 -9.15
C ALA A 35 2.30 -4.42 -9.63
N ILE A 36 3.09 -3.41 -9.25
CA ILE A 36 2.95 -2.04 -9.79
C ILE A 36 3.00 -2.09 -11.32
N ASN A 37 3.99 -2.77 -11.89
CA ASN A 37 4.11 -2.88 -13.35
C ASN A 37 2.91 -3.56 -14.03
N ARG A 38 2.20 -4.47 -13.36
CA ARG A 38 0.98 -5.10 -13.91
C ARG A 38 -0.24 -4.17 -13.92
N ILE A 39 -0.27 -3.16 -13.06
CA ILE A 39 -1.49 -2.36 -12.83
C ILE A 39 -1.37 -0.87 -13.12
N LYS A 40 -0.15 -0.32 -13.21
CA LYS A 40 0.08 1.12 -13.35
C LYS A 40 -0.63 1.75 -14.56
N ASP A 41 -0.88 0.97 -15.61
CA ASP A 41 -1.55 1.42 -16.84
C ASP A 41 -3.08 1.23 -16.82
N LYS A 42 -3.67 0.78 -15.71
CA LYS A 42 -5.12 0.62 -15.58
C LYS A 42 -5.80 1.99 -15.33
N PRO A 43 -7.10 2.14 -15.70
CA PRO A 43 -7.85 3.37 -15.47
C PRO A 43 -7.77 3.83 -14.02
N GLY A 44 -7.55 5.13 -13.81
CA GLY A 44 -7.38 5.73 -12.49
C GLY A 44 -5.95 5.62 -11.93
N PHE A 45 -5.22 4.53 -12.17
CA PHE A 45 -3.80 4.44 -11.75
C PHE A 45 -2.87 5.18 -12.71
N ILE A 46 -3.18 5.14 -14.01
CA ILE A 46 -2.38 5.80 -15.05
C ILE A 46 -2.31 7.32 -14.87
N ASP A 47 -3.34 7.90 -14.25
CA ASP A 47 -3.42 9.34 -13.99
C ASP A 47 -2.56 9.77 -12.78
N TYR A 48 -2.15 8.81 -11.94
CA TYR A 48 -1.41 9.02 -10.70
C TYR A 48 -0.29 7.98 -10.54
N PRO A 49 0.71 7.95 -11.45
CA PRO A 49 1.69 6.87 -11.53
C PRO A 49 2.71 6.86 -10.39
N ASN A 50 2.80 7.94 -9.61
CA ASN A 50 3.79 8.09 -8.53
C ASN A 50 3.19 7.81 -7.14
N ASP A 51 1.88 7.60 -7.05
CA ASP A 51 1.16 7.50 -5.78
C ASP A 51 1.07 6.05 -5.29
N PHE A 52 2.04 5.21 -5.66
CA PHE A 52 2.18 3.84 -5.19
C PHE A 52 3.18 3.77 -4.04
N TYR A 53 2.80 3.04 -2.99
CA TYR A 53 3.58 2.91 -1.77
C TYR A 53 3.73 1.43 -1.40
N ILE A 54 4.94 1.03 -1.00
CA ILE A 54 5.25 -0.32 -0.54
C ILE A 54 5.75 -0.23 0.90
N ASP A 55 4.92 -0.65 1.84
CA ASP A 55 5.27 -0.68 3.27
C ASP A 55 5.78 -2.06 3.68
N GLU A 56 6.79 -2.09 4.55
CA GLU A 56 7.29 -3.34 5.13
C GLU A 56 6.57 -3.65 6.45
N TYR A 57 5.98 -4.84 6.52
CA TYR A 57 5.36 -5.39 7.73
C TYR A 57 5.99 -6.73 8.12
N ILE A 58 5.94 -7.03 9.42
CA ILE A 58 6.37 -8.28 10.02
C ILE A 58 5.11 -9.05 10.40
N ILE A 59 5.03 -10.31 9.98
CA ILE A 59 3.95 -11.21 10.36
C ILE A 59 4.03 -11.50 11.87
N ASP A 60 2.87 -11.64 12.51
CA ASP A 60 2.71 -11.91 13.95
C ASP A 60 3.31 -10.82 14.86
N LYS A 61 3.29 -9.57 14.39
CA LYS A 61 3.67 -8.39 15.17
C LYS A 61 2.49 -7.44 15.30
N ASP A 62 2.22 -7.00 16.53
CA ASP A 62 1.28 -5.91 16.79
C ASP A 62 1.95 -4.57 16.48
N TYR A 63 1.31 -3.76 15.64
CA TYR A 63 1.80 -2.43 15.23
C TYR A 63 1.10 -1.28 15.95
N TRP A 64 -0.15 -1.50 16.35
CA TRP A 64 -0.93 -0.55 17.12
C TRP A 64 -1.43 -1.23 18.38
N THR A 65 -0.89 -0.86 19.52
CA THR A 65 -1.19 -1.51 20.81
C THR A 65 -1.88 -0.60 21.80
N ASP A 66 -1.95 0.70 21.51
CA ASP A 66 -2.23 1.74 22.51
C ASP A 66 -3.73 2.08 22.64
N GLY A 67 -4.60 1.42 21.86
CA GLY A 67 -6.02 1.78 21.73
C GLY A 67 -6.22 3.04 20.88
N PHE A 68 -7.47 3.46 20.64
CA PHE A 68 -7.80 4.65 19.85
C PHE A 68 -8.87 5.48 20.57
N SER A 69 -8.88 6.80 20.34
CA SER A 69 -9.87 7.76 20.84
C SER A 69 -10.36 8.66 19.71
N ASP A 70 -11.61 9.12 19.81
CA ASP A 70 -12.24 10.06 18.86
C ASP A 70 -11.73 11.50 18.99
#